data_AF-A0A6G8D743-F1
#
_entry.id   AF-A0A6G8D743-F1
#
_cell.length_a   1.000
_cell.length_b   1.000
_cell.length_c   1.000
_cell.angle_alpha   90.00
_cell.angle_beta   90.00
_cell.angle_gamma   90.00
#
_symmetry.space_group_name_H-M   'P 1'
#
loop_
_entity.id
_entity.type
_entity.pdbx_description
1 polymer ?
#
loop_
_entity_poly.entity_id
_entity_poly.type
_entity_poly.pdbx_seq_one_letter_code
_entity_poly.pdbx_strand_id
1 'polypeptide(L)'
;MSRVNGSDHSLRNSNEFEPSDLSLEHIMSQSTTGVSTDIIGSIGNLLPLGQGLNSNANVRDFPAKKLIYQQSDYRVVSDFLATATQDTWTEADIIARTEDLATNAYNTVWGN
;
A
#
# COMPACT_ATOMS: atom_id res chain seq x y z
N MET A 1 -15.27 2.76 39.36
CA MET A 1 -15.81 1.56 38.68
C MET A 1 -15.79 1.79 37.18
N SER A 2 -15.31 0.77 36.46
CA SER A 2 -14.83 0.77 35.07
C SER A 2 -15.91 1.05 34.01
N ARG A 3 -15.57 1.82 32.96
CA ARG A 3 -16.33 1.86 31.70
C ARG A 3 -16.00 0.59 30.94
N VAL A 4 -17.04 -0.19 30.63
CA VAL A 4 -16.94 -1.38 29.79
C VAL A 4 -16.57 -0.93 28.38
N ASN A 5 -15.32 -1.11 28.00
CA ASN A 5 -14.90 -1.13 26.60
C ASN A 5 -15.40 -2.46 26.01
N GLY A 6 -16.65 -2.46 25.55
CA GLY A 6 -17.16 -3.51 24.69
C GLY A 6 -16.50 -3.34 23.32
N SER A 7 -15.38 -4.03 23.11
CA SER A 7 -14.77 -4.14 21.79
C SER A 7 -15.75 -4.84 20.85
N ASP A 8 -15.96 -4.26 19.68
CA ASP A 8 -16.86 -4.62 18.58
C ASP A 8 -16.59 -6.01 17.95
N HIS A 9 -15.99 -6.94 18.70
CA HIS A 9 -15.64 -8.29 18.27
C HIS A 9 -16.78 -9.30 18.47
N SER A 10 -17.79 -9.02 19.31
CA SER A 10 -18.84 -10.00 19.63
C SER A 10 -20.04 -10.00 18.68
N LEU A 11 -19.98 -9.28 17.56
CA LEU A 11 -21.12 -9.09 16.64
C LEU A 11 -20.90 -9.65 15.22
N ARG A 12 -19.79 -10.33 14.94
CA ARG A 12 -19.43 -10.71 13.56
C ARG A 12 -19.53 -12.20 13.31
N ASN A 13 -20.25 -12.56 12.25
CA ASN A 13 -20.53 -13.91 11.78
C ASN A 13 -20.01 -14.14 10.35
N SER A 14 -19.06 -13.31 9.88
CA SER A 14 -18.46 -13.40 8.55
C SER A 14 -16.97 -13.75 8.66
N ASN A 15 -16.47 -14.59 7.74
CA ASN A 15 -15.06 -14.91 7.53
C ASN A 15 -14.29 -13.70 6.95
N GLU A 16 -14.45 -12.53 7.56
CA GLU A 16 -13.81 -11.29 7.15
C GLU A 16 -12.37 -11.29 7.70
N PHE A 17 -11.40 -10.96 6.85
CA PHE A 17 -9.99 -10.82 7.23
C PHE A 17 -9.88 -9.79 8.36
N GLU A 18 -9.33 -10.16 9.53
CA GLU A 18 -9.07 -9.22 10.64
C GLU A 18 -7.93 -8.26 10.21
N PRO A 19 -8.23 -7.01 9.82
CA PRO A 19 -7.27 -6.13 9.16
C PRO A 19 -6.42 -5.33 10.15
N SER A 20 -6.38 -5.70 11.43
CA SER A 20 -5.82 -4.83 12.49
C SER A 20 -4.38 -4.40 12.22
N ASP A 21 -3.62 -5.20 11.48
CA ASP A 21 -2.23 -4.92 11.16
C ASP A 21 -1.99 -4.42 9.72
N LEU A 22 -3.00 -4.45 8.84
CA LEU A 22 -2.87 -4.03 7.44
C LEU A 22 -3.01 -2.51 7.31
N SER A 23 -2.07 -1.89 6.61
CA SER A 23 -2.08 -0.47 6.26
C SER A 23 -1.71 -0.24 4.80
N LEU A 24 -1.95 0.97 4.30
CA LEU A 24 -1.54 1.41 2.97
C LEU A 24 -0.40 2.41 3.09
N GLU A 25 0.70 2.09 2.43
CA GLU A 25 1.89 2.93 2.31
C GLU A 25 1.88 3.68 0.98
N HIS A 26 2.26 4.95 1.03
CA HIS A 26 2.45 5.78 -0.15
C HIS A 26 3.91 5.65 -0.63
N ILE A 27 4.11 5.13 -1.84
CA ILE A 27 5.46 4.97 -2.41
C ILE A 27 6.11 6.34 -2.59
N MET A 28 5.47 7.23 -3.36
CA MET A 28 5.73 8.67 -3.34
C MET A 28 4.98 9.27 -2.15
N SER A 29 5.71 9.90 -1.23
CA SER A 29 5.15 10.45 0.01
C SER A 29 3.95 11.37 -0.24
N GLN A 30 2.90 11.22 0.58
CA GLN A 30 1.75 12.14 0.59
C GLN A 30 2.12 13.60 0.90
N SER A 31 3.32 13.84 1.46
CA SER A 31 3.84 15.19 1.72
C SER A 31 4.52 15.84 0.51
N THR A 32 4.59 15.13 -0.63
CA THR A 32 5.21 15.63 -1.86
C THR A 32 4.37 16.79 -2.41
N THR A 33 5.03 17.93 -2.63
CA THR A 33 4.41 19.13 -3.20
C THR A 33 4.64 19.18 -4.71
N GLY A 34 3.73 19.82 -5.45
CA GLY A 34 3.86 19.98 -6.90
C GLY A 34 3.27 18.82 -7.72
N VAL A 35 2.74 17.80 -7.04
CA VAL A 35 2.01 16.67 -7.63
C VAL A 35 0.54 16.76 -7.21
N SER A 36 -0.39 16.43 -8.11
CA SER A 36 -1.82 16.41 -7.78
C SER A 36 -2.13 15.39 -6.68
N THR A 37 -3.07 15.73 -5.79
CA THR A 37 -3.58 14.79 -4.78
C THR A 37 -4.20 13.54 -5.39
N ASP A 38 -4.76 13.65 -6.60
CA ASP A 38 -5.34 12.51 -7.32
C ASP A 38 -4.26 11.50 -7.74
N ILE A 39 -3.10 12.00 -8.17
CA ILE A 39 -1.94 11.15 -8.50
C ILE A 39 -1.35 10.54 -7.22
N ILE A 40 -1.18 11.34 -6.16
CA ILE A 40 -0.69 10.85 -4.87
C ILE A 40 -1.57 9.74 -4.30
N GLY A 41 -2.90 9.90 -4.40
CA GLY A 41 -3.88 8.92 -3.91
C GLY A 41 -4.17 7.75 -4.87
N SER A 42 -3.53 7.70 -6.04
CA SER A 42 -3.77 6.65 -7.03
C SER A 42 -3.27 5.29 -6.54
N ILE A 43 -3.96 4.20 -6.91
CA ILE A 43 -3.60 2.84 -6.51
C ILE A 43 -2.18 2.44 -6.96
N GLY A 44 -1.71 2.98 -8.08
CA GLY A 44 -0.33 2.82 -8.54
C GLY A 44 0.71 3.40 -7.57
N ASN A 45 0.32 4.31 -6.67
CA ASN A 45 1.19 4.86 -5.62
C ASN A 45 1.04 4.15 -4.26
N LEU A 46 0.19 3.12 -4.16
CA LEU A 46 -0.09 2.44 -2.89
C LEU A 46 0.47 1.02 -2.85
N LEU A 47 1.03 0.66 -1.70
CA LEU A 47 1.42 -0.71 -1.35
C LEU A 47 0.81 -1.12 -0.02
N PRO A 48 0.28 -2.35 0.10
CA PRO A 48 -0.08 -2.87 1.40
C PRO A 48 1.20 -3.10 2.21
N LEU A 49 1.20 -2.67 3.47
CA LEU A 49 2.26 -2.94 4.44
C LEU A 49 1.67 -3.12 5.83
N GLY A 50 2.37 -3.86 6.68
CA GLY A 50 2.10 -3.88 8.11
C GLY A 50 2.23 -2.47 8.70
N GLN A 51 1.38 -2.09 9.67
CA GLN A 51 1.37 -0.75 10.26
C GLN A 51 2.75 -0.32 10.80
N GLY A 52 3.50 -1.23 11.41
CA GLY A 52 4.86 -0.98 11.88
C GLY A 52 5.85 -0.67 10.76
N LEU A 53 5.79 -1.43 9.66
CA LEU A 53 6.64 -1.19 8.49
C LEU A 53 6.29 0.12 7.78
N ASN A 54 4.99 0.42 7.65
CA ASN A 54 4.52 1.67 7.08
C ASN A 54 5.01 2.89 7.90
N SER A 55 4.91 2.80 9.23
CA SER A 55 5.43 3.85 10.13
C SER A 55 6.94 4.07 9.94
N ASN A 56 7.70 3.00 9.71
CA ASN A 56 9.14 3.07 9.42
C ASN A 56 9.43 3.61 8.02
N ALA A 57 8.57 3.35 7.03
CA ALA A 57 8.69 3.77 5.64
C ALA A 57 8.39 5.26 5.40
N ASN A 58 8.13 6.03 6.46
CA ASN A 58 7.97 7.48 6.45
C ASN A 58 9.30 8.25 6.21
N VAL A 59 10.15 7.73 5.33
CA VAL A 59 11.34 8.38 4.78
C VAL A 59 11.03 8.94 3.39
N ARG A 60 11.79 9.93 2.91
CA ARG A 60 11.50 10.55 1.60
C ARG A 60 12.09 9.81 0.41
N ASP A 61 13.24 9.18 0.60
CA ASP A 61 13.95 8.55 -0.51
C ASP A 61 13.41 7.14 -0.80
N PHE A 62 13.20 6.86 -2.07
CA PHE A 62 12.64 5.60 -2.52
C PHE A 62 13.60 4.40 -2.28
N PRO A 63 14.93 4.52 -2.41
CA PRO A 63 15.84 3.42 -2.08
C PRO A 63 15.76 2.95 -0.62
N ALA A 64 15.67 3.86 0.36
CA ALA A 64 15.48 3.51 1.77
C ALA A 64 14.11 2.89 2.02
N LYS A 65 13.06 3.38 1.36
CA LYS A 65 11.75 2.72 1.35
C LYS A 65 11.84 1.26 0.87
N LYS A 66 12.56 1.00 -0.24
CA LYS A 66 12.75 -0.36 -0.76
C LYS A 66 13.40 -1.30 0.28
N LEU A 67 14.36 -0.81 1.08
CA LEU A 67 14.97 -1.59 2.17
C LEU A 67 13.97 -1.96 3.28
N ILE A 68 12.99 -1.11 3.54
CA ILE A 68 11.92 -1.38 4.51
C ILE A 68 10.90 -2.35 3.90
N TYR A 69 10.56 -2.18 2.62
CA TYR A 69 9.61 -3.04 1.90
C TYR A 69 10.10 -4.49 1.83
N GLN A 70 11.41 -4.72 1.80
CA GLN A 70 12.02 -6.06 1.86
C GLN A 70 11.69 -6.84 3.14
N GLN A 71 11.22 -6.15 4.19
CA GLN A 71 10.82 -6.77 5.46
C GLN A 71 9.33 -7.18 5.47
N SER A 72 8.59 -6.91 4.40
CA SER A 72 7.18 -7.27 4.28
C SER A 72 6.99 -8.72 3.86
N ASP A 73 6.07 -9.43 4.50
CA ASP A 73 5.66 -10.79 4.13
C ASP A 73 4.61 -10.82 3.00
N TYR A 74 4.15 -9.65 2.52
CA TYR A 74 3.16 -9.59 1.45
C TYR A 74 3.80 -9.85 0.10
N ARG A 75 3.36 -10.92 -0.58
CA ARG A 75 3.85 -11.28 -1.92
C ARG A 75 3.74 -10.15 -2.96
N VAL A 76 2.68 -9.34 -2.90
CA VAL A 76 2.55 -8.18 -3.80
C VAL A 76 3.67 -7.14 -3.62
N VAL A 77 4.25 -7.05 -2.41
CA VAL A 77 5.38 -6.18 -2.13
C VAL A 77 6.68 -6.78 -2.67
N SER A 78 6.88 -8.10 -2.54
CA SER A 78 8.03 -8.77 -3.16
C SER A 78 8.00 -8.68 -4.69
N ASP A 79 6.81 -8.88 -5.29
CA ASP A 79 6.62 -8.79 -6.74
C ASP A 79 6.85 -7.35 -7.23
N PHE A 80 6.40 -6.34 -6.47
CA PHE A 80 6.71 -4.93 -6.74
C PHE A 80 8.22 -4.65 -6.70
N LEU A 81 8.94 -5.13 -5.68
CA LEU A 81 10.38 -4.91 -5.56
C LEU A 81 11.19 -5.56 -6.69
N ALA A 82 10.70 -6.67 -7.24
CA ALA A 82 11.34 -7.34 -8.37
C ALA A 82 11.27 -6.52 -9.67
N THR A 83 10.25 -5.66 -9.82
CA THR A 83 10.05 -4.83 -11.02
C THR A 83 10.48 -3.38 -10.82
N ALA A 84 10.37 -2.84 -9.60
CA ALA A 84 10.72 -1.46 -9.25
C ALA A 84 12.24 -1.27 -9.02
N THR A 85 13.02 -1.43 -10.10
CA THR A 85 14.50 -1.34 -10.07
C THR A 85 15.04 0.09 -9.99
N GLN A 86 14.24 1.09 -10.31
CA GLN A 86 14.60 2.51 -10.31
C GLN A 86 14.80 3.09 -8.90
N ASP A 87 15.55 4.18 -8.80
CA ASP A 87 15.85 4.87 -7.53
C ASP A 87 14.88 5.99 -7.19
N THR A 88 13.94 6.31 -8.09
CA THR A 88 12.91 7.32 -7.87
C THR A 88 11.56 6.76 -8.26
N TRP A 89 10.52 7.10 -7.50
CA TRP A 89 9.14 6.80 -7.88
C TRP A 89 8.46 8.09 -8.34
N THR A 90 8.21 8.22 -9.63
CA THR A 90 7.74 9.44 -10.29
C THR A 90 6.25 9.39 -10.57
N GLU A 91 5.65 10.52 -10.99
CA GLU A 91 4.27 10.56 -11.45
C GLU A 91 4.02 9.61 -12.62
N ALA A 92 4.98 9.49 -13.54
CA ALA A 92 4.88 8.57 -14.67
C ALA A 92 4.85 7.10 -14.20
N ASP A 93 5.65 6.75 -13.19
CA ASP A 93 5.64 5.40 -12.59
C ASP A 93 4.29 5.10 -11.92
N ILE A 94 3.70 6.09 -11.23
CA ILE A 94 2.38 5.97 -10.61
C ILE A 94 1.30 5.71 -11.65
N ILE A 95 1.31 6.47 -12.75
CA ILE A 95 0.32 6.33 -13.84
C ILE A 95 0.47 4.96 -14.50
N ALA A 96 1.69 4.59 -14.90
CA ALA A 96 1.96 3.31 -15.53
C ALA A 96 1.52 2.13 -14.64
N ARG A 97 1.91 2.15 -13.35
CA ARG A 97 1.48 1.09 -12.41
C ARG A 97 -0.02 1.09 -12.18
N THR A 98 -0.69 2.25 -12.22
CA THR A 98 -2.15 2.34 -12.10
C THR A 98 -2.84 1.65 -13.27
N GLU A 99 -2.38 1.91 -14.50
CA GLU A 99 -2.89 1.30 -15.72
C GLU A 99 -2.65 -0.23 -15.73
N ASP A 100 -1.46 -0.66 -15.32
CA ASP A 100 -1.12 -2.09 -15.20
C ASP A 100 -2.02 -2.83 -14.21
N LEU A 101 -2.22 -2.24 -13.01
CA LEU A 101 -3.10 -2.81 -12.00
C LEU A 101 -4.56 -2.86 -12.46
N ALA A 102 -5.05 -1.80 -13.11
CA ALA A 102 -6.41 -1.75 -13.65
C ALA A 102 -6.62 -2.80 -14.75
N THR A 103 -5.65 -2.94 -15.65
CA THR A 103 -5.67 -3.93 -16.74
C THR A 103 -5.65 -5.34 -16.18
N ASN A 104 -4.79 -5.61 -15.19
CA ASN A 104 -4.72 -6.90 -14.53
C ASN A 104 -6.05 -7.22 -13.82
N ALA A 105 -6.59 -6.30 -13.03
CA ALA A 105 -7.86 -6.51 -12.32
C ALA A 105 -9.02 -6.80 -13.29
N TYR A 106 -9.10 -6.04 -14.39
CA TYR A 106 -10.09 -6.31 -15.43
C TYR A 106 -9.92 -7.70 -16.04
N ASN A 107 -8.70 -8.09 -16.41
CA ASN A 107 -8.47 -9.36 -17.09
C ASN A 107 -8.54 -10.60 -16.18
N THR A 108 -8.23 -10.47 -14.89
CA THR A 108 -8.04 -11.63 -14.00
C THR A 108 -9.09 -11.75 -12.90
N VAL A 109 -9.69 -10.63 -12.48
CA VAL A 109 -10.67 -10.60 -11.38
C VAL A 109 -12.08 -10.40 -11.91
N TRP A 110 -12.30 -9.44 -12.82
CA TRP A 110 -13.65 -9.02 -13.23
C TRP A 110 -14.09 -9.47 -14.62
N GLY A 111 -13.14 -9.78 -15.50
CA GLY A 111 -13.38 -10.14 -16.90
C GLY A 111 -13.77 -11.60 -17.12
N ASN A 112 -14.04 -12.34 -16.05
CA ASN A 112 -14.53 -13.72 -16.05
C ASN A 112 -16.03 -13.77 -15.80
#